data_AF-A0A852BPQ4-F1
#
_entry.id   AF-A0A852BPQ4-F1
#
_cell.length_a   1.000
_cell.length_b   1.000
_cell.length_c   1.000
_cell.angle_alpha   90.00
_cell.angle_beta   90.00
_cell.angle_gamma   90.00
#
_symmetry.space_group_name_H-M   'P 1'
#
loop_
_entity.id
_entity.type
_entity.pdbx_description
1 polymer ?
#
loop_
_entity_poly.entity_id
_entity_poly.type
_entity_poly.pdbx_seq_one_letter_code
_entity_poly.pdbx_strand_id
1 'polypeptide(L)'
;DAVMLVELLFHAACASLFFPGSQGRVYPGKKKPTSFAVERRRLGPHVCFSGFGSGCCPGWMVAPGSGHCTLPLCSFGCGSGFCIAPNLCSCPDGEQGITCPEPPGTCGEYGCDLSCNHGGCQEVARVCPLGFSMVETANGVRCTDIDECLSAACEGLCVNTEGGFVCECGPGMQLSADRHSCQGAWAPEGTGQGPKSGRPELLTPELSPFADTDECLATPCQHRCKNSLGSYRCSCRPGYHLHGNRHSCL
;
A
#
# COMPACT_ATOMS: atom_id res chain seq x y z
N ASP A 1 -32.43 46.13 -44.13
CA ASP A 1 -32.96 45.12 -43.19
C ASP A 1 -31.87 44.53 -42.31
N ALA A 2 -32.11 44.65 -41.00
CA ALA A 2 -31.59 43.88 -39.87
C ALA A 2 -30.09 43.50 -39.78
N VAL A 3 -29.21 44.47 -39.49
CA VAL A 3 -28.02 44.25 -38.65
C VAL A 3 -27.83 45.46 -37.72
N MET A 4 -28.67 45.57 -36.67
CA MET A 4 -28.52 46.54 -35.57
C MET A 4 -29.30 46.04 -34.33
N LEU A 5 -28.77 46.33 -33.13
CA LEU A 5 -29.20 45.92 -31.77
C LEU A 5 -28.75 44.49 -31.39
N VAL A 6 -27.81 44.26 -30.46
CA VAL A 6 -27.70 44.79 -29.10
C VAL A 6 -26.22 44.66 -28.66
N GLU A 7 -25.49 45.76 -28.54
CA GLU A 7 -24.22 45.88 -27.77
C GLU A 7 -23.98 47.38 -27.52
N LEU A 8 -24.84 47.97 -26.68
CA LEU A 8 -24.74 49.37 -26.26
C LEU A 8 -25.24 49.45 -24.83
N LEU A 9 -24.35 49.36 -23.82
CA LEU A 9 -24.40 50.23 -22.64
C LEU A 9 -23.00 50.36 -21.96
N PHE A 10 -22.29 51.41 -22.38
CA PHE A 10 -21.52 52.37 -21.58
C PHE A 10 -20.28 51.94 -20.74
N HIS A 11 -19.10 52.10 -21.36
CA HIS A 11 -17.96 52.76 -20.73
C HIS A 11 -18.07 54.28 -20.93
N ALA A 12 -18.14 55.07 -19.84
CA ALA A 12 -17.52 56.41 -19.71
C ALA A 12 -18.07 57.15 -18.48
N ALA A 13 -17.29 57.21 -17.41
CA ALA A 13 -17.34 58.32 -16.45
C ALA A 13 -15.97 58.44 -15.77
N CYS A 14 -15.12 59.29 -16.33
CA CYS A 14 -13.85 59.70 -15.74
C CYS A 14 -13.86 61.23 -15.67
N ALA A 15 -14.06 61.80 -14.49
CA ALA A 15 -13.77 63.20 -14.17
C ALA A 15 -13.70 63.41 -12.64
N SER A 16 -12.48 63.29 -12.12
CA SER A 16 -11.81 64.18 -11.17
C SER A 16 -12.61 64.88 -10.06
N LEU A 17 -12.37 64.47 -8.81
CA LEU A 17 -12.22 65.39 -7.67
C LEU A 17 -10.97 65.03 -6.87
N PHE A 18 -9.99 65.93 -6.90
CA PHE A 18 -8.80 65.95 -6.05
C PHE A 18 -9.16 66.28 -4.60
N PHE A 19 -8.46 65.68 -3.62
CA PHE A 19 -7.62 66.35 -2.59
C PHE A 19 -7.15 65.36 -1.51
N PRO A 20 -6.11 65.68 -0.71
CA PRO A 20 -4.96 64.83 -0.45
C PRO A 20 -4.95 64.26 0.98
N GLY A 21 -3.98 63.41 1.30
CA GLY A 21 -3.58 63.21 2.70
C GLY A 21 -3.31 61.77 3.07
N SER A 22 -2.02 61.46 3.10
CA SER A 22 -1.40 60.39 3.90
C SER A 22 -2.01 60.23 5.28
N GLN A 23 -2.30 58.98 5.68
CA GLN A 23 -1.81 58.39 6.93
C GLN A 23 -2.08 56.88 6.92
N GLY A 24 -1.01 56.10 7.08
CA GLY A 24 -1.07 54.65 7.21
C GLY A 24 -1.93 54.26 8.40
N ARG A 25 -2.98 53.47 8.14
CA ARG A 25 -3.81 52.87 9.17
C ARG A 25 -3.05 51.69 9.77
N VAL A 26 -2.39 51.94 10.89
CA VAL A 26 -1.93 50.90 11.81
C VAL A 26 -3.19 50.11 12.21
N TYR A 27 -3.27 48.85 11.78
CA TYR A 27 -4.28 47.94 12.31
C TYR A 27 -3.99 47.76 13.81
N PRO A 28 -4.93 48.07 14.71
CA PRO A 28 -4.74 47.75 16.11
C PRO A 28 -4.64 46.23 16.20
N GLY A 29 -3.56 45.74 16.81
CA GLY A 29 -3.36 44.32 17.05
C GLY A 29 -4.62 43.72 17.64
N LYS A 30 -5.20 42.73 16.94
CA LYS A 30 -6.28 41.92 17.49
C LYS A 30 -5.76 41.34 18.79
N LYS A 31 -6.27 41.85 19.91
CA LYS A 31 -6.09 41.23 21.22
C LYS A 31 -6.55 39.77 21.07
N LYS A 32 -5.65 38.81 21.37
CA LYS A 32 -6.05 37.40 21.52
C LYS A 32 -7.24 37.38 22.47
N PRO A 33 -8.37 36.76 22.10
CA PRO A 33 -9.45 36.60 23.06
C PRO A 33 -8.91 35.80 24.22
N THR A 34 -9.23 36.22 25.45
CA THR A 34 -8.93 35.45 26.66
C THR A 34 -9.54 34.06 26.47
N SER A 35 -8.66 33.06 26.37
CA SER A 35 -9.01 31.65 26.24
C SER A 35 -9.73 31.18 27.51
N PHE A 36 -11.03 31.42 27.54
CA PHE A 36 -11.98 30.54 28.22
C PHE A 36 -12.70 29.72 27.14
N ALA A 37 -11.92 29.06 26.28
CA ALA A 37 -12.44 27.82 25.71
C ALA A 37 -12.56 26.87 26.88
N VAL A 38 -13.79 26.54 27.28
CA VAL A 38 -14.02 25.35 28.10
C VAL A 38 -13.39 24.21 27.30
N GLU A 39 -12.19 23.79 27.70
CA GLU A 39 -11.52 22.61 27.21
C GLU A 39 -12.53 21.49 27.40
N ARG A 40 -13.27 21.12 26.34
CA ARG A 40 -14.29 20.08 26.41
C ARG A 40 -13.55 18.77 26.55
N ARG A 41 -13.16 18.48 27.80
CA ARG A 41 -12.40 17.30 28.13
C ARG A 41 -13.26 16.12 27.74
N ARG A 42 -12.82 15.33 26.76
CA ARG A 42 -13.51 14.10 26.40
C ARG A 42 -13.50 13.19 27.62
N LEU A 43 -14.60 12.47 27.80
CA LEU A 43 -14.81 11.62 28.96
C LEU A 43 -14.94 10.17 28.48
N GLY A 44 -14.56 9.22 29.32
CA GLY A 44 -14.61 7.80 29.01
C GLY A 44 -13.24 7.13 29.12
N PRO A 45 -13.21 5.79 28.96
CA PRO A 45 -12.01 4.99 29.16
C PRO A 45 -10.95 5.18 28.06
N HIS A 46 -11.35 5.57 26.85
CA HIS A 46 -10.44 5.69 25.70
C HIS A 46 -10.23 7.16 25.31
N VAL A 47 -9.79 7.96 26.28
CA VAL A 47 -9.46 9.38 26.09
C VAL A 47 -7.95 9.54 26.07
N CYS A 48 -7.44 10.12 24.99
CA CYS A 48 -6.03 10.42 24.80
C CYS A 48 -5.84 11.95 24.78
N PHE A 49 -4.70 12.42 25.27
CA PHE A 49 -4.35 13.84 25.32
C PHE A 49 -3.36 14.16 24.20
N SER A 50 -3.65 15.22 23.43
CA SER A 50 -2.76 15.79 22.42
C SER A 50 -2.44 17.24 22.78
N GLY A 51 -1.40 17.81 22.17
CA GLY A 51 -0.96 19.20 22.42
C GLY A 51 -2.01 20.28 22.11
N PHE A 52 -3.11 19.91 21.44
CA PHE A 52 -4.24 20.77 21.10
C PHE A 52 -5.55 20.41 21.84
N GLY A 53 -5.50 19.48 22.80
CA GLY A 53 -6.62 19.13 23.67
C GLY A 53 -6.85 17.62 23.84
N SER A 54 -7.96 17.23 24.47
CA SER A 54 -8.33 15.82 24.68
C SER A 54 -9.25 15.29 23.58
N GLY A 55 -8.91 14.15 23.00
CA GLY A 55 -9.68 13.44 21.97
C GLY A 55 -9.94 11.99 22.35
N CYS A 56 -10.74 11.28 21.55
CA CYS A 56 -10.76 9.82 21.65
C CYS A 56 -9.42 9.27 21.15
N CYS A 57 -8.94 8.21 21.78
CA CYS A 57 -7.73 7.53 21.33
C CYS A 57 -7.90 7.00 19.90
N PRO A 58 -6.79 6.80 19.16
CA PRO A 58 -6.85 6.19 17.83
C PRO A 58 -7.66 4.90 17.83
N GLY A 59 -8.58 4.77 16.87
CA GLY A 59 -9.48 3.62 16.80
C GLY A 59 -10.73 3.70 17.68
N TRP A 60 -10.94 4.80 18.41
CA TRP A 60 -12.13 5.00 19.25
C TRP A 60 -12.86 6.28 18.88
N MET A 61 -14.17 6.25 19.03
CA MET A 61 -15.04 7.37 18.79
C MET A 61 -16.06 7.56 19.89
N VAL A 62 -16.75 8.69 19.78
CA VAL A 62 -17.81 9.07 20.70
C VAL A 62 -19.06 8.22 20.47
N ALA A 63 -19.57 7.59 21.53
CA ALA A 63 -20.86 6.91 21.48
C ALA A 63 -22.02 7.92 21.39
N PRO A 64 -23.02 7.69 20.53
CA PRO A 64 -24.23 8.50 20.48
C PRO A 64 -24.94 8.43 21.82
N GLY A 65 -25.48 9.56 22.25
CA GLY A 65 -26.14 9.69 23.54
C GLY A 65 -25.18 10.04 24.67
N SER A 66 -24.14 9.23 24.88
CA SER A 66 -23.24 9.42 26.05
C SER A 66 -22.16 10.48 25.82
N GLY A 67 -21.75 10.73 24.58
CA GLY A 67 -20.68 11.68 24.31
C GLY A 67 -19.28 11.16 24.70
N HIS A 68 -19.20 9.90 25.18
CA HIS A 68 -17.98 9.29 25.69
C HIS A 68 -17.22 8.50 24.63
N CYS A 69 -15.90 8.45 24.75
CA CYS A 69 -15.02 7.65 23.89
C CYS A 69 -15.08 6.17 24.27
N THR A 70 -16.17 5.48 23.89
CA THR A 70 -16.44 4.09 24.25
C THR A 70 -16.73 3.20 23.05
N LEU A 71 -16.68 3.76 21.84
CA LEU A 71 -17.14 3.04 20.66
C LEU A 71 -15.96 2.77 19.71
N PRO A 72 -15.65 1.50 19.42
CA PRO A 72 -14.50 1.15 18.59
C PRO A 72 -14.78 1.37 17.10
N LEU A 73 -13.72 1.68 16.35
CA LEU A 73 -13.71 1.86 14.91
C LEU A 73 -13.20 0.60 14.22
N CYS A 74 -13.99 0.02 13.32
CA CYS A 74 -13.57 -1.07 12.44
C CYS A 74 -13.53 -0.56 11.00
N SER A 75 -12.33 -0.34 10.47
CA SER A 75 -12.12 0.31 9.17
C SER A 75 -12.70 -0.45 7.98
N PHE A 76 -12.77 -1.78 8.08
CA PHE A 76 -13.28 -2.65 7.03
C PHE A 76 -14.75 -3.05 7.23
N GLY A 77 -15.37 -2.62 8.34
CA GLY A 77 -16.68 -3.14 8.77
C GLY A 77 -16.62 -4.60 9.22
N CYS A 78 -17.63 -5.06 9.94
CA CYS A 78 -17.66 -6.43 10.48
C CYS A 78 -18.59 -7.39 9.72
N GLY A 79 -19.20 -6.96 8.60
CA GLY A 79 -20.28 -7.72 7.94
C GLY A 79 -21.44 -7.96 8.89
N SER A 80 -21.87 -9.21 9.03
CA SER A 80 -22.86 -9.68 10.01
C SER A 80 -22.48 -9.54 11.50
N GLY A 81 -21.22 -9.23 11.82
CA GLY A 81 -20.74 -9.06 13.19
C GLY A 81 -20.77 -7.61 13.72
N PHE A 82 -20.24 -7.42 14.93
CA PHE A 82 -20.13 -6.09 15.55
C PHE A 82 -18.71 -5.80 16.06
N CYS A 83 -18.32 -4.53 16.01
CA CYS A 83 -16.99 -4.09 16.43
C CYS A 83 -16.92 -4.07 17.97
N ILE A 84 -16.00 -4.84 18.56
CA ILE A 84 -15.78 -4.94 20.01
C ILE A 84 -14.52 -4.21 20.48
N ALA A 85 -13.56 -4.04 19.58
CA ALA A 85 -12.35 -3.24 19.76
C ALA A 85 -11.89 -2.71 18.39
N PRO A 86 -10.95 -1.75 18.33
CA PRO A 86 -10.50 -1.20 17.05
C PRO A 86 -10.03 -2.29 16.09
N ASN A 87 -10.66 -2.39 14.91
CA ASN A 87 -10.45 -3.44 13.91
C ASN A 87 -10.60 -4.90 14.42
N LEU A 88 -11.40 -5.11 15.47
CA LEU A 88 -11.72 -6.44 16.00
C LEU A 88 -13.24 -6.63 16.06
N CYS A 89 -13.73 -7.57 15.28
CA CYS A 89 -15.13 -7.95 15.16
C CYS A 89 -15.43 -9.17 16.01
N SER A 90 -16.60 -9.15 16.65
CA SER A 90 -17.24 -10.33 17.20
C SER A 90 -18.25 -10.86 16.18
N CYS A 91 -18.09 -12.13 15.80
CA CYS A 91 -18.91 -12.75 14.77
C CYS A 91 -20.08 -13.55 15.37
N PRO A 92 -21.14 -13.82 14.58
CA PRO A 92 -22.30 -14.60 15.03
C PRO A 92 -21.92 -16.00 15.50
N ASP A 93 -20.88 -16.58 14.89
CA ASP A 93 -20.39 -17.94 15.18
C ASP A 93 -19.56 -18.01 16.47
N GLY A 94 -19.38 -16.88 17.17
CA GLY A 94 -18.55 -16.77 18.36
C GLY A 94 -17.06 -16.59 18.09
N GLU A 95 -16.64 -16.62 16.82
CA GLU A 95 -15.28 -16.30 16.41
C GLU A 95 -15.02 -14.78 16.42
N GLN A 96 -13.75 -14.41 16.49
CA GLN A 96 -13.31 -13.02 16.41
C GLN A 96 -12.34 -12.86 15.25
N GLY A 97 -12.43 -11.74 14.54
CA GLY A 97 -11.63 -11.49 13.35
C GLY A 97 -11.64 -10.02 12.94
N ILE A 98 -10.92 -9.70 11.86
CA ILE A 98 -10.95 -8.36 11.27
C ILE A 98 -12.25 -8.07 10.51
N THR A 99 -12.87 -9.13 9.98
CA THR A 99 -14.19 -9.17 9.33
C THR A 99 -14.80 -10.54 9.63
N CYS A 100 -16.14 -10.66 9.61
CA CYS A 100 -16.81 -11.94 9.80
C CYS A 100 -16.98 -12.68 8.47
N PRO A 101 -16.69 -14.00 8.42
CA PRO A 101 -16.88 -14.79 7.21
C PRO A 101 -18.39 -14.89 6.91
N GLU A 102 -18.83 -14.34 5.79
CA GLU A 102 -20.22 -14.48 5.36
C GLU A 102 -20.37 -15.77 4.53
N PRO A 103 -21.49 -16.51 4.67
CA PRO A 103 -21.79 -17.62 3.77
C PRO A 103 -21.87 -17.13 2.32
N PRO A 104 -21.66 -18.00 1.32
CA PRO A 104 -21.73 -17.62 -0.09
C PRO A 104 -23.17 -17.28 -0.50
N GLY A 105 -23.59 -16.05 -0.20
CA GLY A 105 -24.81 -15.41 -0.66
C GLY A 105 -24.60 -14.68 -2.00
N THR A 106 -25.70 -14.21 -2.61
CA THR A 106 -25.85 -13.67 -3.99
C THR A 106 -25.09 -12.37 -4.29
N CYS A 107 -23.98 -12.14 -3.61
CA CYS A 107 -23.07 -11.05 -3.84
C CYS A 107 -21.89 -11.61 -4.65
N GLY A 108 -21.61 -11.03 -5.82
CA GLY A 108 -20.46 -11.43 -6.62
C GLY A 108 -19.13 -11.18 -5.90
N GLU A 109 -18.04 -11.50 -6.60
CA GLU A 109 -16.63 -11.42 -6.16
C GLU A 109 -16.19 -10.06 -5.56
N TYR A 110 -17.02 -9.01 -5.66
CA TYR A 110 -16.71 -7.65 -5.22
C TYR A 110 -17.80 -6.91 -4.43
N GLY A 111 -18.67 -7.61 -3.68
CA GLY A 111 -19.43 -6.95 -2.60
C GLY A 111 -20.70 -6.18 -3.04
N CYS A 112 -21.80 -6.31 -2.30
CA CYS A 112 -22.98 -5.45 -2.42
C CYS A 112 -22.87 -4.23 -1.48
N ASP A 113 -23.56 -3.15 -1.87
CA ASP A 113 -23.73 -1.92 -1.10
C ASP A 113 -24.45 -2.18 0.25
N LEU A 114 -24.00 -1.52 1.32
CA LEU A 114 -24.82 -0.70 2.26
C LEU A 114 -24.23 -0.58 3.68
N SER A 115 -24.12 0.69 4.10
CA SER A 115 -24.41 1.21 5.45
C SER A 115 -23.70 0.58 6.66
N CYS A 116 -22.50 1.08 6.88
CA CYS A 116 -22.11 1.83 8.07
C CYS A 116 -22.72 1.52 9.43
N ASN A 117 -21.85 1.24 10.41
CA ASN A 117 -22.06 1.72 11.76
C ASN A 117 -20.76 2.26 12.38
N HIS A 118 -20.93 3.38 13.07
CA HIS A 118 -19.99 4.02 13.99
C HIS A 118 -18.54 4.13 13.58
N GLY A 119 -18.32 5.04 12.62
CA GLY A 119 -17.00 5.60 12.38
C GLY A 119 -16.92 6.43 11.12
N GLY A 120 -17.66 6.03 10.09
CA GLY A 120 -17.89 6.83 8.91
C GLY A 120 -18.21 6.01 7.67
N CYS A 121 -19.27 6.42 6.97
CA CYS A 121 -19.58 6.12 5.56
C CYS A 121 -20.32 7.36 5.06
N GLN A 122 -19.55 8.37 4.70
CA GLN A 122 -20.03 9.53 3.96
C GLN A 122 -18.85 10.18 3.23
N GLU A 123 -18.03 9.34 2.61
CA GLU A 123 -17.21 9.54 1.42
C GLU A 123 -16.41 8.25 1.33
N VAL A 124 -17.05 7.22 0.76
CA VAL A 124 -16.27 6.10 0.25
C VAL A 124 -15.50 6.71 -0.90
N ALA A 125 -14.26 7.12 -0.66
CA ALA A 125 -13.29 7.15 -1.73
C ALA A 125 -13.37 5.73 -2.29
N ARG A 126 -13.98 5.58 -3.46
CA ARG A 126 -14.13 4.29 -4.14
C ARG A 126 -12.75 3.90 -4.65
N VAL A 127 -11.83 3.57 -3.75
CA VAL A 127 -10.43 3.35 -4.09
C VAL A 127 -10.35 1.97 -4.74
N CYS A 128 -10.03 1.94 -6.03
CA CYS A 128 -9.67 0.69 -6.68
C CYS A 128 -8.38 0.12 -6.07
N PRO A 129 -8.19 -1.21 -6.07
CA PRO A 129 -6.92 -1.81 -5.67
C PRO A 129 -5.73 -1.19 -6.43
N LEU A 130 -4.52 -1.30 -5.86
CA LEU A 130 -3.31 -0.88 -6.57
C LEU A 130 -3.22 -1.58 -7.93
N GLY A 131 -2.87 -0.84 -8.98
CA GLY A 131 -2.88 -1.33 -10.36
C GLY A 131 -4.22 -1.17 -11.11
N PHE A 132 -5.24 -0.57 -10.50
CA PHE A 132 -6.55 -0.38 -11.15
C PHE A 132 -6.99 1.09 -11.17
N SER A 133 -7.66 1.48 -12.26
CA SER A 133 -8.23 2.81 -12.48
C SER A 133 -9.75 2.79 -12.29
N MET A 134 -10.28 3.91 -11.78
CA MET A 134 -11.72 4.09 -11.63
C MET A 134 -12.34 4.57 -12.94
N VAL A 135 -13.33 3.82 -13.44
CA VAL A 135 -14.16 4.24 -14.56
C VAL A 135 -15.61 4.40 -14.09
N GLU A 136 -16.18 5.59 -14.26
CA GLU A 136 -17.59 5.83 -13.96
C GLU A 136 -18.48 5.27 -15.08
N THR A 137 -19.46 4.47 -14.69
CA THR A 137 -20.47 3.88 -15.59
C THR A 137 -21.87 4.25 -15.09
N ALA A 138 -22.88 4.09 -15.96
CA ALA A 138 -24.28 4.34 -15.60
C ALA A 138 -24.78 3.51 -14.39
N ASN A 139 -24.08 2.42 -14.05
CA ASN A 139 -24.42 1.52 -12.94
C ASN A 139 -23.48 1.67 -11.72
N GLY A 140 -22.56 2.64 -11.72
CA GLY A 140 -21.60 2.85 -10.62
C GLY A 140 -20.14 2.95 -11.09
N VAL A 141 -19.18 2.82 -10.17
CA VAL A 141 -17.74 2.80 -10.49
C VAL A 141 -17.31 1.38 -10.78
N ARG A 142 -16.58 1.20 -11.88
CA ARG A 142 -15.95 -0.06 -12.26
C ARG A 142 -14.45 0.12 -12.22
N CYS A 143 -13.75 -0.78 -11.54
CA CYS A 143 -12.30 -0.81 -11.56
C CYS A 143 -11.85 -1.52 -12.83
N THR A 144 -11.04 -0.83 -13.62
CA THR A 144 -10.39 -1.42 -14.79
C THR A 144 -8.90 -1.44 -14.55
N ASP A 145 -8.31 -2.58 -14.82
CA ASP A 145 -6.87 -2.77 -14.79
C ASP A 145 -6.14 -1.66 -15.55
N ILE A 146 -5.06 -1.14 -14.95
CA ILE A 146 -4.22 -0.13 -15.57
C ILE A 146 -3.21 -0.88 -16.42
N ASP A 147 -3.25 -0.69 -17.74
CA ASP A 147 -2.24 -1.26 -18.60
C ASP A 147 -0.94 -0.45 -18.50
N GLU A 148 -0.05 -0.85 -17.60
CA GLU A 148 1.24 -0.17 -17.43
C GLU A 148 2.18 -0.36 -18.62
N CYS A 149 1.94 -1.38 -19.48
CA CYS A 149 2.74 -1.60 -20.69
C CYS A 149 2.62 -0.45 -21.69
N LEU A 150 1.52 0.30 -21.66
CA LEU A 150 1.34 1.50 -22.50
C LEU A 150 2.29 2.65 -22.11
N SER A 151 2.90 2.59 -20.93
CA SER A 151 3.78 3.66 -20.40
C SER A 151 5.27 3.31 -20.45
N ALA A 152 5.68 2.40 -21.33
CA ALA A 152 7.08 1.94 -21.48
C ALA A 152 7.69 1.40 -20.18
N ALA A 153 6.97 0.50 -19.51
CA ALA A 153 7.36 -0.03 -18.21
C ALA A 153 8.55 -1.01 -18.24
N CYS A 154 8.86 -1.65 -19.37
CA CYS A 154 9.90 -2.69 -19.50
C CYS A 154 10.97 -2.33 -20.53
N GLU A 155 12.21 -2.79 -20.33
CA GLU A 155 13.25 -2.82 -21.37
C GLU A 155 12.96 -3.92 -22.41
N GLY A 156 12.44 -5.06 -21.95
CA GLY A 156 12.06 -6.21 -22.78
C GLY A 156 10.58 -6.20 -23.19
N LEU A 157 10.03 -7.39 -23.41
CA LEU A 157 8.60 -7.57 -23.68
C LEU A 157 7.80 -7.28 -22.41
N CYS A 158 6.81 -6.40 -22.49
CA CYS A 158 5.87 -6.16 -21.40
C CYS A 158 4.61 -6.99 -21.60
N VAL A 159 4.18 -7.67 -20.54
CA VAL A 159 2.93 -8.43 -20.49
C VAL A 159 2.05 -7.83 -19.41
N ASN A 160 0.91 -7.26 -19.82
CA ASN A 160 -0.07 -6.72 -18.88
C ASN A 160 -0.78 -7.87 -18.14
N THR A 161 -0.93 -7.74 -16.83
CA THR A 161 -1.56 -8.72 -15.94
C THR A 161 -2.62 -8.04 -15.09
N GLU A 162 -3.51 -8.80 -14.47
CA GLU A 162 -4.52 -8.17 -13.62
C GLU A 162 -3.89 -7.59 -12.34
N GLY A 163 -3.96 -6.27 -12.18
CA GLY A 163 -3.41 -5.50 -11.07
C GLY A 163 -1.93 -5.11 -11.22
N GLY A 164 -1.35 -5.26 -12.41
CA GLY A 164 0.04 -4.88 -12.68
C GLY A 164 0.59 -5.49 -13.96
N PHE A 165 1.90 -5.63 -14.09
CA PHE A 165 2.53 -6.16 -15.30
C PHE A 165 3.80 -6.97 -15.00
N VAL A 166 4.23 -7.75 -15.98
CA VAL A 166 5.46 -8.54 -15.92
C VAL A 166 6.33 -8.23 -17.14
N CYS A 167 7.62 -8.04 -16.91
CA CYS A 167 8.61 -7.88 -17.98
C CYS A 167 9.29 -9.22 -18.29
N GLU A 168 9.38 -9.55 -19.57
CA GLU A 168 10.09 -10.71 -20.09
C GLU A 168 11.29 -10.27 -20.92
N CYS A 169 12.45 -10.87 -20.63
CA CYS A 169 13.68 -10.59 -21.35
C CYS A 169 13.87 -11.52 -22.55
N GLY A 170 14.53 -11.01 -23.59
CA GLY A 170 14.88 -11.80 -24.76
C GLY A 170 15.86 -12.95 -24.45
N PRO A 171 16.10 -13.87 -25.41
CA PRO A 171 16.98 -15.01 -25.22
C PRO A 171 18.38 -14.61 -24.73
N GLY A 172 18.88 -15.27 -23.68
CA GLY A 172 20.21 -14.99 -23.10
C GLY A 172 20.24 -13.78 -22.15
N MET A 173 19.09 -13.19 -21.84
CA MET A 173 18.96 -12.11 -20.86
C MET A 173 18.08 -12.55 -19.69
N GLN A 174 18.40 -12.05 -18.50
CA GLN A 174 17.65 -12.28 -17.27
C GLN A 174 17.09 -10.96 -16.77
N LEU A 175 15.91 -11.02 -16.15
CA LEU A 175 15.28 -9.86 -15.56
C LEU A 175 16.09 -9.40 -14.34
N SER A 176 16.44 -8.12 -14.33
CA SER A 176 17.14 -7.44 -13.25
C SER A 176 16.32 -7.43 -11.95
N ALA A 177 16.96 -7.13 -10.83
CA ALA A 177 16.30 -7.04 -9.52
C ALA A 177 15.23 -5.93 -9.46
N ASP A 178 15.34 -4.92 -10.31
CA ASP A 178 14.31 -3.89 -10.49
C ASP A 178 13.03 -4.42 -11.14
N ARG A 179 13.04 -5.62 -11.73
CA ARG A 179 11.96 -6.26 -12.50
C ARG A 179 11.55 -5.55 -13.79
N HIS A 180 12.37 -4.63 -14.28
CA HIS A 180 12.08 -3.81 -15.46
C HIS A 180 13.20 -3.89 -16.51
N SER A 181 14.45 -4.02 -16.08
CA SER A 181 15.64 -4.06 -16.94
C SER A 181 16.07 -5.50 -17.25
N CYS A 182 16.72 -5.68 -18.40
CA CYS A 182 17.21 -6.96 -18.86
C CYS A 182 18.74 -6.97 -18.84
N GLN A 183 19.31 -7.90 -18.07
CA GLN A 183 20.75 -8.07 -17.95
C GLN A 183 21.19 -9.30 -18.74
N GLY A 184 22.13 -9.12 -19.66
CA GLY A 184 22.67 -10.22 -20.45
C GLY A 184 23.52 -11.17 -19.60
N ALA A 185 23.15 -12.45 -19.60
CA ALA A 185 24.02 -13.55 -19.20
C ALA A 185 24.49 -14.25 -20.48
N TRP A 186 25.54 -13.71 -21.10
CA TRP A 186 26.20 -14.23 -22.31
C TRP A 186 25.27 -14.54 -23.51
N ALA A 187 25.43 -13.75 -24.58
CA ALA A 187 25.02 -14.21 -25.89
C ALA A 187 25.78 -15.52 -26.22
N PRO A 188 25.11 -16.62 -26.59
CA PRO A 188 25.80 -17.70 -27.30
C PRO A 188 26.32 -17.11 -28.62
N GLU A 189 27.64 -17.12 -28.77
CA GLU A 189 28.35 -16.73 -29.99
C GLU A 189 27.73 -17.44 -31.20
N GLY A 190 26.94 -16.69 -31.98
CA GLY A 190 26.23 -17.17 -33.16
C GLY A 190 26.59 -16.45 -34.46
N THR A 191 27.55 -15.53 -34.46
CA THR A 191 28.10 -14.94 -35.69
C THR A 191 29.61 -14.88 -35.57
N GLY A 192 30.27 -15.85 -36.19
CA GLY A 192 31.71 -16.05 -36.06
C GLY A 192 32.54 -14.94 -36.70
N GLN A 193 33.64 -14.59 -36.02
CA GLN A 193 35.01 -14.50 -36.56
C GLN A 193 36.00 -13.97 -35.49
N GLY A 194 36.53 -14.88 -34.66
CA GLY A 194 37.81 -14.76 -33.93
C GLY A 194 37.95 -13.66 -32.84
N PRO A 195 39.07 -13.64 -32.07
CA PRO A 195 40.30 -14.39 -32.26
C PRO A 195 40.56 -15.48 -31.20
N LYS A 196 41.35 -16.46 -31.63
CA LYS A 196 41.94 -17.53 -30.83
C LYS A 196 42.91 -16.96 -29.79
N SER A 197 42.85 -17.48 -28.57
CA SER A 197 43.99 -17.99 -27.76
C SER A 197 43.66 -17.86 -26.28
N GLY A 198 43.71 -18.98 -25.58
CA GLY A 198 43.36 -19.02 -24.17
C GLY A 198 43.01 -20.44 -23.76
N ARG A 199 44.06 -21.21 -23.47
CA ARG A 199 44.02 -22.45 -22.70
C ARG A 199 43.07 -22.27 -21.50
N PRO A 200 42.24 -23.26 -21.08
CA PRO A 200 41.47 -23.12 -19.87
C PRO A 200 42.46 -23.13 -18.69
N GLU A 201 42.85 -21.94 -18.27
CA GLU A 201 43.62 -21.75 -17.05
C GLU A 201 42.66 -21.97 -15.88
N LEU A 202 43.07 -22.91 -15.04
CA LEU A 202 42.41 -23.35 -13.84
C LEU A 202 42.11 -22.14 -12.93
N LEU A 203 40.91 -21.58 -13.02
CA LEU A 203 40.50 -20.47 -12.15
C LEU A 203 40.18 -21.02 -10.75
N THR A 204 40.94 -20.50 -9.81
CA THR A 204 40.89 -20.73 -8.37
C THR A 204 39.54 -20.33 -7.74
N PRO A 205 39.17 -20.85 -6.55
CA PRO A 205 37.79 -20.85 -6.03
C PRO A 205 37.22 -19.49 -5.59
N GLU A 206 37.99 -18.40 -5.63
CA GLU A 206 37.71 -17.23 -4.78
C GLU A 206 37.13 -16.03 -5.55
N LEU A 207 36.47 -16.24 -6.69
CA LEU A 207 35.71 -15.18 -7.39
C LEU A 207 34.43 -15.69 -8.08
N SER A 208 33.79 -16.71 -7.52
CA SER A 208 32.37 -16.93 -7.80
C SER A 208 31.54 -16.05 -6.87
N PRO A 209 30.81 -15.03 -7.36
CA PRO A 209 29.78 -14.35 -6.56
C PRO A 209 28.61 -15.28 -6.15
N PHE A 210 28.66 -16.55 -6.58
CA PHE A 210 27.75 -17.63 -6.18
C PHE A 210 28.49 -18.76 -5.43
N ALA A 211 29.60 -18.46 -4.76
CA ALA A 211 30.28 -19.43 -3.90
C ALA A 211 29.42 -19.70 -2.65
N ASP A 212 28.85 -20.90 -2.61
CA ASP A 212 28.11 -21.41 -1.46
C ASP A 212 29.06 -21.73 -0.30
N THR A 213 28.68 -21.32 0.91
CA THR A 213 29.48 -21.59 2.11
C THR A 213 29.11 -22.97 2.63
N ASP A 214 30.03 -23.93 2.64
CA ASP A 214 29.74 -25.26 3.20
C ASP A 214 29.66 -25.22 4.72
N GLU A 215 28.44 -25.06 5.26
CA GLU A 215 28.23 -24.99 6.70
C GLU A 215 28.41 -26.36 7.39
N CYS A 216 28.45 -27.48 6.63
CA CYS A 216 28.70 -28.80 7.20
C CYS A 216 30.11 -28.94 7.76
N LEU A 217 31.05 -28.08 7.35
CA LEU A 217 32.39 -28.01 7.93
C LEU A 217 32.38 -27.58 9.40
N ALA A 218 31.36 -26.84 9.84
CA ALA A 218 31.18 -26.46 11.24
C ALA A 218 30.48 -27.55 12.09
N THR A 219 30.23 -28.73 11.52
CA THR A 219 29.53 -29.86 12.17
C THR A 219 28.20 -29.47 12.87
N PRO A 220 27.26 -28.80 12.18
CA PRO A 220 26.04 -28.29 12.80
C PRO A 220 24.99 -29.38 13.12
N CYS A 221 25.12 -30.59 12.56
CA CYS A 221 24.14 -31.67 12.71
C CYS A 221 24.64 -32.75 13.67
N GLN A 222 23.74 -33.34 14.47
CA GLN A 222 24.09 -34.46 15.36
C GLN A 222 24.53 -35.73 14.60
N HIS A 223 23.93 -36.01 13.44
CA HIS A 223 24.25 -37.20 12.64
C HIS A 223 24.84 -36.85 11.26
N ARG A 224 24.01 -36.65 10.23
CA ARG A 224 24.49 -36.43 8.86
C ARG A 224 24.12 -35.02 8.41
N CYS A 225 25.11 -34.25 7.99
CA CYS A 225 24.92 -32.95 7.34
C CYS A 225 25.04 -33.11 5.82
N LYS A 226 24.20 -32.42 5.06
CA LYS A 226 24.32 -32.31 3.61
C LYS A 226 24.22 -30.85 3.21
N ASN A 227 25.31 -30.33 2.63
CA ASN A 227 25.38 -28.98 2.11
C ASN A 227 24.50 -28.81 0.86
N SER A 228 23.99 -27.60 0.65
CA SER A 228 23.18 -27.19 -0.48
C SER A 228 23.35 -25.69 -0.74
N LEU A 229 23.08 -25.23 -1.95
CA LEU A 229 23.24 -23.81 -2.27
C LEU A 229 22.40 -22.92 -1.34
N GLY A 230 23.07 -22.08 -0.55
CA GLY A 230 22.51 -21.16 0.44
C GLY A 230 22.02 -21.78 1.74
N SER A 231 22.25 -23.09 1.98
CA SER A 231 21.75 -23.78 3.19
C SER A 231 22.33 -25.19 3.38
N TYR A 232 22.02 -25.84 4.50
CA TYR A 232 22.30 -27.26 4.71
C TYR A 232 21.10 -27.96 5.34
N ARG A 233 21.07 -29.28 5.22
CA ARG A 233 20.07 -30.11 5.91
C ARG A 233 20.71 -31.19 6.76
N CYS A 234 20.15 -31.38 7.94
CA CYS A 234 20.49 -32.50 8.80
C CYS A 234 19.59 -33.70 8.50
N SER A 235 20.17 -34.90 8.60
CA SER A 235 19.45 -36.16 8.48
C SER A 235 19.96 -37.16 9.50
N CYS A 236 19.06 -38.06 9.93
CA CYS A 236 19.36 -39.03 10.96
C CYS A 236 19.73 -40.39 10.35
N ARG A 237 20.50 -41.18 11.11
CA ARG A 237 20.77 -42.58 10.77
C ARG A 237 19.48 -43.40 10.93
N PRO A 238 19.37 -44.57 10.25
CA PRO A 238 18.21 -45.45 10.41
C PRO A 238 17.93 -45.76 11.89
N GLY A 239 16.66 -45.71 12.28
CA GLY A 239 16.23 -45.91 13.67
C GLY A 239 16.10 -44.61 14.50
N TYR A 240 16.42 -43.45 13.93
CA TYR A 240 16.29 -42.14 14.58
C TYR A 240 15.45 -41.18 13.73
N HIS A 241 14.74 -40.26 14.39
CA HIS A 241 13.94 -39.21 13.75
C HIS A 241 14.53 -37.83 14.00
N LEU A 242 14.40 -36.93 13.02
CA LEU A 242 14.90 -35.57 13.14
C LEU A 242 14.04 -34.77 14.13
N HIS A 243 14.68 -34.22 15.15
CA HIS A 243 14.02 -33.41 16.16
C HIS A 243 13.52 -32.08 15.59
N GLY A 244 12.57 -31.42 16.28
CA GLY A 244 11.96 -30.17 15.82
C GLY A 244 12.95 -29.00 15.64
N ASN A 245 14.11 -29.07 16.29
CA ASN A 245 15.19 -28.10 16.08
C ASN A 245 15.91 -28.28 14.74
N ARG A 246 15.63 -29.34 13.96
CA ARG A 246 16.27 -29.67 12.66
C ARG A 246 17.78 -29.95 12.72
N HIS A 247 18.35 -30.13 13.91
CA HIS A 247 19.77 -30.42 14.11
C HIS A 247 20.02 -31.74 14.86
N SER A 248 19.14 -32.05 15.81
CA SER A 248 19.26 -33.22 16.68
C SER A 248 18.47 -34.40 16.15
N CYS A 249 18.88 -35.60 16.53
CA CYS A 249 18.24 -36.86 16.20
C CYS A 249 17.83 -37.59 17.49
N LEU A 250 16.56 -38.00 17.56
CA LEU A 250 15.96 -38.72 18.67
C LEU A 250 15.61 -40.16 18.31
#